data_AF-A0A6A6QAQ3-F1
#
_entry.id   AF-A0A6A6QAQ3-F1
#
_cell.length_a   1.000
_cell.length_b   1.000
_cell.length_c   1.000
_cell.angle_alpha   90.00
_cell.angle_beta   90.00
_cell.angle_gamma   90.00
#
_symmetry.space_group_name_H-M   'P 1'
#
loop_
_entity.id
_entity.type
_entity.pdbx_description
1 polymer ?
#
loop_
_entity_poly.entity_id
_entity_poly.type
_entity_poly.pdbx_seq_one_letter_code
_entity_poly.pdbx_strand_id
1 'polypeptide(L)'
;MLISDANLDAMHTFFDDLWREVIPTLQPIHPPFAKKDTKGFKVSRNPRAGYTQLAEGDEDLWAYQNRHQCDKAAYVMYPVVVKVLGDEVEKVEIAYLWVEPVRLIEEWIDMDGERRRRHTVIVYTLKDGRKRVIDPSRSQFGIKDVKKSYHEYLDAYAPATPPDQPQLMTFGGYATFLRRGLGDDKSWLQELFFYKLLAANVTITYNKWEREYIQGGISAVDVLGGGQVEAKEGLSKAMKEVTLRVREMVDAGKASMSN
;
A
#
# COMPACT_ATOMS: atom_id res chain seq x y z
N MET A 1 -26.53 -3.60 -9.35
CA MET A 1 -26.31 -2.31 -10.04
C MET A 1 -24.86 -2.33 -10.50
N LEU A 2 -24.49 -1.79 -11.66
CA LEU A 2 -23.07 -1.75 -12.05
C LEU A 2 -22.40 -0.55 -11.35
N ILE A 3 -21.31 -0.78 -10.63
CA ILE A 3 -20.52 0.32 -10.06
C ILE A 3 -19.94 1.16 -11.20
N SER A 4 -20.10 2.47 -11.11
CA SER A 4 -19.55 3.44 -12.07
C SER A 4 -18.03 3.51 -11.96
N ASP A 5 -17.35 3.78 -13.08
CA ASP A 5 -15.88 3.97 -13.07
C ASP A 5 -15.46 5.15 -12.20
N ALA A 6 -16.26 6.22 -12.12
CA ALA A 6 -15.99 7.36 -11.26
C ALA A 6 -15.95 6.98 -9.77
N ASN A 7 -16.88 6.12 -9.31
CA ASN A 7 -16.86 5.64 -7.93
C ASN A 7 -15.66 4.72 -7.67
N LEU A 8 -15.31 3.86 -8.63
CA LEU A 8 -14.14 2.99 -8.52
C LEU A 8 -12.84 3.80 -8.45
N ASP A 9 -12.69 4.83 -9.28
CA ASP A 9 -11.52 5.70 -9.29
C ASP A 9 -11.41 6.50 -7.99
N ALA A 10 -12.51 7.08 -7.51
CA ALA A 10 -12.55 7.79 -6.23
C ALA A 10 -12.22 6.86 -5.05
N MET A 11 -12.71 5.61 -5.07
CA MET A 11 -12.38 4.60 -4.07
C MET A 11 -10.88 4.23 -4.12
N HIS A 12 -10.29 4.13 -5.31
CA HIS A 12 -8.86 3.91 -5.44
C HIS A 12 -8.02 5.05 -4.87
N THR A 13 -8.40 6.29 -5.15
CA THR A 13 -7.77 7.47 -4.55
C THR A 13 -7.91 7.43 -3.03
N PHE A 14 -9.08 7.05 -2.51
CA PHE A 14 -9.27 6.90 -1.06
C PHE A 14 -8.28 5.90 -0.44
N PHE A 15 -8.03 4.73 -1.06
CA PHE A 15 -7.05 3.78 -0.53
C PHE A 15 -5.61 4.30 -0.60
N ASP A 16 -5.28 5.10 -1.62
CA ASP A 16 -3.99 5.79 -1.70
C ASP A 16 -3.84 6.79 -0.55
N ASP A 17 -4.86 7.61 -0.30
CA ASP A 17 -4.89 8.61 0.77
C ASP A 17 -4.87 7.97 2.15
N LEU A 18 -5.62 6.88 2.33
CA LEU A 18 -5.62 6.11 3.58
C LEU A 18 -4.22 5.59 3.90
N TRP A 19 -3.52 5.07 2.90
CA TRP A 19 -2.15 4.62 3.08
C TRP A 19 -1.19 5.79 3.38
N ARG A 20 -1.40 6.97 2.77
CA ARG A 20 -0.67 8.22 3.07
C ARG A 20 -0.78 8.64 4.53
N GLU A 21 -1.92 8.38 5.17
CA GLU A 21 -2.09 8.66 6.60
C GLU A 21 -1.48 7.59 7.51
N VAL A 22 -1.46 6.34 7.05
CA VAL A 22 -0.96 5.19 7.82
C VAL A 22 0.57 5.14 7.81
N ILE A 23 1.22 5.24 6.65
CA ILE A 23 2.66 4.96 6.53
C ILE A 23 3.58 5.86 7.39
N PRO A 24 3.32 7.16 7.64
CA PRO A 24 4.19 7.99 8.46
C PRO A 24 4.15 7.58 9.94
N THR A 25 3.14 6.81 10.36
CA THR A 25 3.08 6.23 11.71
C THR A 25 3.85 4.91 11.81
N LEU A 26 4.14 4.26 10.68
CA LEU A 26 4.91 3.02 10.59
C LEU A 26 6.42 3.26 10.55
N GLN A 27 6.82 4.41 10.03
CA GLN A 27 8.21 4.79 9.81
C GLN A 27 8.50 6.12 10.51
N PRO A 28 9.61 6.26 11.25
CA PRO A 28 10.00 7.55 11.79
C PRO A 28 10.16 8.58 10.66
N ILE A 29 9.54 9.75 10.82
CA ILE A 29 9.61 10.86 9.86
C ILE A 29 10.97 11.54 10.03
N HIS A 30 11.97 11.01 9.34
CA HIS A 30 13.24 11.70 9.13
C HIS A 30 13.44 11.83 7.64
N PRO A 31 13.08 12.98 7.05
CA PRO A 31 13.23 13.19 5.62
C PRO A 31 14.70 12.99 5.23
N PRO A 32 15.01 12.04 4.32
CA PRO A 32 16.38 11.79 3.92
C PRO A 32 16.89 12.96 3.07
N PHE A 33 18.20 13.00 2.89
CA PHE A 33 18.82 13.80 1.85
C PHE A 33 18.75 13.03 0.54
N ALA A 34 18.39 13.69 -0.56
CA ALA A 34 18.29 13.10 -1.88
C ALA A 34 19.13 13.86 -2.90
N LYS A 35 19.67 13.13 -3.87
CA LYS A 35 20.27 13.69 -5.08
C LYS A 35 19.53 13.13 -6.29
N LYS A 36 18.93 14.01 -7.09
CA LYS A 36 18.24 13.63 -8.32
C LYS A 36 19.23 13.07 -9.34
N ASP A 37 18.76 12.08 -10.06
CA ASP A 37 19.47 11.43 -11.16
C ASP A 37 18.47 11.24 -12.31
N THR A 38 18.98 11.04 -13.51
CA THR A 38 18.19 10.82 -14.74
C THR A 38 17.21 9.63 -14.62
N LYS A 39 17.56 8.61 -13.84
CA LYS A 39 16.74 7.40 -13.63
C LYS A 39 16.00 7.38 -12.27
N GLY A 40 16.06 8.44 -11.48
CA GLY A 40 15.41 8.51 -10.16
C GLY A 40 16.12 9.41 -9.15
N PHE A 41 16.37 8.91 -7.93
CA PHE A 41 17.15 9.64 -6.94
C PHE A 41 17.86 8.72 -5.96
N LYS A 42 19.08 9.09 -5.60
CA LYS A 42 19.86 8.44 -4.55
C LYS A 42 19.51 9.08 -3.21
N VAL A 43 19.36 8.28 -2.17
CA VAL A 43 19.00 8.76 -0.83
C VAL A 43 20.11 8.52 0.20
N SER A 44 20.22 9.42 1.16
CA SER A 44 21.12 9.32 2.31
C SER A 44 20.41 9.74 3.59
N ARG A 45 20.71 9.03 4.67
CA ARG A 45 20.29 9.44 6.02
C ARG A 45 21.15 10.58 6.58
N ASN A 46 22.32 10.84 5.98
CA ASN A 46 23.27 11.85 6.43
C ASN A 46 23.43 12.97 5.40
N PRO A 47 23.74 14.21 5.82
CA PRO A 47 24.07 15.30 4.90
C PRO A 47 25.27 14.94 4.04
N ARG A 48 25.20 15.20 2.73
CA ARG A 48 26.29 14.94 1.78
C ARG A 48 26.34 15.99 0.67
N ALA A 49 27.53 16.21 0.11
CA ALA A 49 27.72 17.17 -0.96
C ALA A 49 26.82 16.83 -2.18
N GLY A 50 26.04 17.83 -2.61
CA GLY A 50 25.11 17.69 -3.74
C GLY A 50 23.81 16.94 -3.43
N TYR A 51 23.52 16.62 -2.16
CA TYR A 51 22.23 16.11 -1.72
C TYR A 51 21.43 17.23 -1.02
N THR A 52 20.12 17.26 -1.23
CA THR A 52 19.19 18.20 -0.60
C THR A 52 18.20 17.44 0.26
N GLN A 53 17.87 17.96 1.43
CA GLN A 53 16.86 17.33 2.29
C GLN A 53 15.50 17.33 1.59
N LEU A 54 14.84 16.17 1.54
CA LEU A 54 13.48 16.10 1.04
C LEU A 54 12.55 16.86 1.98
N ALA A 55 11.61 17.63 1.42
CA ALA A 55 10.67 18.40 2.20
C ALA A 55 9.43 17.56 2.56
N GLU A 56 8.80 17.89 3.68
CA GLU A 56 7.46 17.36 3.98
C GLU A 56 6.47 17.79 2.91
N GLY A 57 5.59 16.88 2.50
CA GLY A 57 4.68 17.09 1.38
C GLY A 57 5.31 16.93 -0.01
N ASP A 58 6.62 16.70 -0.12
CA ASP A 58 7.27 16.38 -1.40
C ASP A 58 6.86 14.97 -1.86
N GLU A 59 6.47 14.86 -3.13
CA GLU A 59 6.19 13.59 -3.78
C GLU A 59 7.42 12.67 -3.83
N ASP A 60 8.63 13.24 -3.79
CA ASP A 60 9.88 12.50 -3.66
C ASP A 60 10.02 11.86 -2.28
N LEU A 61 9.62 12.56 -1.23
CA LEU A 61 9.57 12.01 0.13
C LEU A 61 8.54 10.89 0.20
N TRP A 62 7.38 11.08 -0.42
CA TRP A 62 6.33 10.08 -0.50
C TRP A 62 6.81 8.80 -1.20
N ALA A 63 7.45 8.94 -2.36
CA ALA A 63 8.02 7.82 -3.10
C ALA A 63 9.06 7.06 -2.26
N TYR A 64 9.90 7.78 -1.51
CA TYR A 64 10.88 7.18 -0.60
C TYR A 64 10.21 6.42 0.55
N GLN A 65 9.18 6.99 1.19
CA GLN A 65 8.45 6.32 2.27
C GLN A 65 7.86 5.00 1.78
N ASN A 66 7.26 5.00 0.57
CA ASN A 66 6.69 3.80 -0.05
C ASN A 66 7.71 2.74 -0.50
N ARG A 67 9.02 3.06 -0.49
CA ARG A 67 10.06 2.12 -0.88
C ARG A 67 9.98 0.84 -0.04
N HIS A 68 9.87 -0.32 -0.71
CA HIS A 68 9.74 -1.63 -0.09
C HIS A 68 8.53 -1.80 0.84
N GLN A 69 7.46 -1.02 0.63
CA GLN A 69 6.24 -1.13 1.44
C GLN A 69 5.10 -1.87 0.74
N CYS A 70 5.29 -2.35 -0.48
CA CYS A 70 4.23 -3.01 -1.24
C CYS A 70 3.63 -4.21 -0.52
N ASP A 71 4.47 -5.04 0.10
CA ASP A 71 4.02 -6.20 0.86
C ASP A 71 3.18 -5.81 2.08
N LYS A 72 3.61 -4.75 2.77
CA LYS A 72 2.94 -4.17 3.95
C LYS A 72 1.59 -3.59 3.58
N ALA A 73 1.58 -2.75 2.54
CA ALA A 73 0.39 -2.11 2.02
C ALA A 73 -0.65 -3.15 1.62
N ALA A 74 -0.26 -4.17 0.84
CA ALA A 74 -1.16 -5.24 0.43
C ALA A 74 -1.69 -6.02 1.64
N TYR A 75 -0.84 -6.42 2.58
CA TYR A 75 -1.26 -7.22 3.74
C TYR A 75 -2.22 -6.47 4.67
N VAL A 76 -1.92 -5.20 4.96
CA VAL A 76 -2.70 -4.38 5.90
C VAL A 76 -4.02 -3.92 5.27
N MET A 77 -4.01 -3.57 3.98
CA MET A 77 -5.19 -3.04 3.31
C MET A 77 -6.15 -4.12 2.82
N TYR A 78 -5.67 -5.33 2.52
CA TYR A 78 -6.50 -6.40 1.96
C TYR A 78 -7.81 -6.64 2.74
N PRO A 79 -7.84 -6.76 4.08
CA PRO A 79 -9.09 -6.98 4.80
C PRO A 79 -10.10 -5.83 4.65
N VAL A 80 -9.62 -4.58 4.58
CA VAL A 80 -10.49 -3.41 4.36
C VAL A 80 -11.00 -3.41 2.94
N VAL A 81 -10.14 -3.69 1.96
CA VAL A 81 -10.52 -3.80 0.55
C VAL A 81 -11.62 -4.83 0.37
N VAL A 82 -11.48 -6.03 0.93
CA VAL A 82 -12.51 -7.08 0.87
C VAL A 82 -13.83 -6.59 1.46
N LYS A 83 -13.80 -5.86 2.57
CA LYS A 83 -15.00 -5.37 3.23
C LYS A 83 -15.68 -4.22 2.49
N VAL A 84 -14.90 -3.27 1.97
CA VAL A 84 -15.40 -2.15 1.18
C VAL A 84 -16.02 -2.66 -0.11
N LEU A 85 -15.36 -3.59 -0.80
CA LEU A 85 -15.86 -4.16 -2.06
C LEU A 85 -17.05 -5.10 -1.83
N GLY A 86 -17.07 -5.83 -0.70
CA GLY A 86 -18.20 -6.64 -0.26
C GLY A 86 -18.79 -7.52 -1.37
N ASP A 87 -20.10 -7.43 -1.54
CA ASP A 87 -20.85 -8.21 -2.54
C ASP A 87 -20.73 -7.66 -3.97
N GLU A 88 -19.98 -6.59 -4.21
CA GLU A 88 -19.84 -6.00 -5.55
C GLU A 88 -18.81 -6.72 -6.42
N VAL A 89 -17.96 -7.53 -5.80
CA VAL A 89 -16.87 -8.26 -6.46
C VAL A 89 -17.10 -9.76 -6.46
N GLU A 90 -16.59 -10.42 -7.50
CA GLU A 90 -16.51 -11.87 -7.56
C GLU A 90 -15.36 -12.38 -6.69
N LYS A 91 -14.21 -11.70 -6.74
CA LYS A 91 -13.02 -12.07 -5.99
C LYS A 91 -12.05 -10.92 -5.77
N VAL A 92 -11.28 -11.05 -4.70
CA VAL A 92 -10.13 -10.20 -4.37
C VAL A 92 -8.93 -11.12 -4.15
N GLU A 93 -7.81 -10.79 -4.77
CA GLU A 93 -6.59 -11.58 -4.81
C GLU A 93 -5.38 -10.67 -4.56
N ILE A 94 -4.30 -11.24 -4.05
CA ILE A 94 -3.01 -10.55 -4.00
C ILE A 94 -2.22 -10.99 -5.23
N ALA A 95 -1.73 -10.02 -6.00
CA ALA A 95 -0.91 -10.29 -7.16
C ALA A 95 0.54 -9.92 -6.87
N TYR A 96 1.41 -10.87 -7.14
CA TYR A 96 2.85 -10.69 -7.12
C TYR A 96 3.36 -10.55 -8.55
N LEU A 97 4.09 -9.48 -8.83
CA LEU A 97 4.56 -9.18 -10.18
C LEU A 97 5.94 -8.51 -10.17
N TRP A 98 6.61 -8.60 -11.31
CA TRP A 98 7.87 -7.90 -11.54
C TRP A 98 7.60 -6.60 -12.27
N VAL A 99 8.05 -5.50 -11.69
CA VAL A 99 7.98 -4.17 -12.28
C VAL A 99 9.37 -3.73 -12.68
N GLU A 100 9.47 -2.93 -13.73
CA GLU A 100 10.65 -2.10 -13.91
C GLU A 100 10.25 -0.64 -13.70
N PRO A 101 10.91 0.06 -12.77
CA PRO A 101 10.49 1.38 -12.36
C PRO A 101 10.89 2.44 -13.36
N VAL A 102 9.98 3.39 -13.61
CA VAL A 102 10.31 4.66 -14.26
C VAL A 102 11.30 5.43 -13.40
N ARG A 103 11.13 5.34 -12.08
CA ARG A 103 11.93 6.02 -11.07
C ARG A 103 12.48 5.04 -10.04
N LEU A 104 13.80 4.94 -9.94
CA LEU A 104 14.46 4.10 -8.95
C LEU A 104 14.88 4.93 -7.72
N ILE A 105 14.72 4.33 -6.53
CA ILE A 105 15.08 4.91 -5.23
C ILE A 105 16.07 3.95 -4.57
N GLU A 106 17.34 4.34 -4.46
CA GLU A 106 18.39 3.46 -3.91
C GLU A 106 19.19 4.12 -2.80
N GLU A 107 19.57 3.29 -1.84
CA GLU A 107 20.62 3.61 -0.88
C GLU A 107 21.96 3.22 -1.49
N TRP A 108 22.80 4.22 -1.78
CA TRP A 108 24.25 4.07 -2.00
C TRP A 108 24.77 3.30 -3.23
N ILE A 109 24.00 2.43 -3.89
CA ILE A 109 24.51 1.52 -4.94
C ILE A 109 24.21 2.04 -6.36
N ASP A 110 25.02 1.59 -7.34
CA ASP A 110 24.82 1.78 -8.77
C ASP A 110 23.42 1.38 -9.22
N MET A 111 22.76 2.29 -9.94
CA MET A 111 21.44 2.07 -10.53
C MET A 111 21.50 1.25 -11.83
N ASP A 112 22.67 0.71 -12.18
CA ASP A 112 22.96 -0.02 -13.42
C ASP A 112 22.80 -1.55 -13.29
N GLY A 113 22.44 -2.06 -12.11
CA GLY A 113 22.01 -3.47 -11.94
C GLY A 113 20.63 -3.76 -12.54
N GLU A 114 20.13 -5.01 -12.41
CA GLU A 114 18.77 -5.37 -12.80
C GLU A 114 17.76 -4.40 -12.17
N ARG A 115 17.13 -3.58 -13.01
CA ARG A 115 16.14 -2.56 -12.59
C ARG A 115 14.82 -3.19 -12.18
N ARG A 116 14.60 -4.46 -12.53
CA ARG A 116 13.40 -5.19 -12.16
C ARG A 116 13.30 -5.28 -10.64
N ARG A 117 12.12 -4.95 -10.12
CA ARG A 117 11.78 -4.99 -8.70
C ARG A 117 10.56 -5.86 -8.55
N ARG A 118 10.53 -6.60 -7.45
CA ARG A 118 9.36 -7.37 -7.06
C ARG A 118 8.34 -6.42 -6.47
N HIS A 119 7.08 -6.65 -6.77
CA HIS A 119 5.99 -5.78 -6.34
C HIS A 119 4.74 -6.58 -6.03
N THR A 120 3.99 -6.08 -5.05
CA THR A 120 2.79 -6.73 -4.54
C THR A 120 1.64 -5.74 -4.58
N VAL A 121 0.52 -6.16 -5.17
CA VAL A 121 -0.69 -5.34 -5.34
C VAL A 121 -1.92 -6.15 -4.97
N ILE A 122 -3.05 -5.46 -4.77
CA ILE A 122 -4.35 -6.12 -4.61
C ILE A 122 -5.11 -6.01 -5.92
N VAL A 123 -5.57 -7.15 -6.45
CA VAL A 123 -6.37 -7.24 -7.66
C VAL A 123 -7.78 -7.65 -7.27
N TYR A 124 -8.79 -7.01 -7.84
CA TYR A 124 -10.16 -7.46 -7.67
C TYR A 124 -10.87 -7.59 -9.02
N THR A 125 -11.78 -8.56 -9.08
CA THR A 125 -12.63 -8.82 -10.25
C THR A 125 -14.06 -8.49 -9.86
N LEU A 126 -14.67 -7.55 -10.57
CA LEU A 126 -16.07 -7.19 -10.44
C LEU A 126 -16.95 -8.31 -11.01
N LYS A 127 -18.22 -8.37 -10.56
CA LYS A 127 -19.19 -9.37 -11.06
C LYS A 127 -19.45 -9.30 -12.57
N ASP A 128 -19.14 -8.16 -13.20
CA ASP A 128 -19.23 -7.98 -14.65
C ASP A 128 -17.95 -8.39 -15.41
N GLY A 129 -16.96 -8.96 -14.71
CA GLY A 129 -15.70 -9.44 -15.26
C GLY A 129 -14.60 -8.38 -15.38
N ARG A 130 -14.88 -7.09 -15.12
CA ARG A 130 -13.84 -6.06 -15.11
C ARG A 130 -12.85 -6.31 -13.98
N LYS A 131 -11.55 -6.16 -14.28
CA LYS A 131 -10.46 -6.28 -13.29
C LYS A 131 -9.82 -4.93 -13.01
N ARG A 132 -9.51 -4.70 -11.74
CA ARG A 132 -8.93 -3.46 -11.25
C ARG A 132 -7.81 -3.72 -10.24
N VAL A 133 -6.96 -2.72 -10.00
CA VAL A 133 -5.80 -2.82 -9.12
C VAL A 133 -5.82 -1.73 -8.06
N ILE A 134 -5.62 -2.14 -6.82
CA ILE A 134 -5.31 -1.26 -5.69
C ILE A 134 -3.82 -1.39 -5.40
N ASP A 135 -3.09 -0.33 -5.70
CA ASP A 135 -1.68 -0.17 -5.34
C ASP A 135 -1.42 1.23 -4.76
N PRO A 136 -1.48 1.37 -3.43
CA PRO A 136 -1.18 2.63 -2.76
C PRO A 136 0.32 2.91 -2.65
N SER A 137 1.17 1.93 -3.02
CA SER A 137 2.63 2.03 -2.96
C SER A 137 3.28 2.30 -4.32
N ARG A 138 2.48 2.51 -5.39
CA ARG A 138 2.97 2.71 -6.77
C ARG A 138 3.95 3.86 -6.94
N SER A 139 3.86 4.89 -6.09
CA SER A 139 4.70 6.08 -6.20
C SER A 139 6.19 5.77 -6.03
N GLN A 140 6.55 4.66 -5.38
CA GLN A 140 7.94 4.21 -5.23
C GLN A 140 8.63 3.94 -6.59
N PHE A 141 7.84 3.76 -7.66
CA PHE A 141 8.33 3.51 -9.02
C PHE A 141 8.14 4.69 -9.97
N GLY A 142 7.68 5.84 -9.47
CA GLY A 142 7.45 7.05 -10.28
C GLY A 142 6.16 7.02 -11.10
N ILE A 143 5.24 6.11 -10.78
CA ILE A 143 3.99 5.94 -11.50
C ILE A 143 2.90 6.71 -10.78
N LYS A 144 2.39 7.76 -11.44
CA LYS A 144 1.40 8.67 -10.86
C LYS A 144 0.00 8.47 -11.44
N ASP A 145 -0.10 8.26 -12.75
CA ASP A 145 -1.37 8.36 -13.50
C ASP A 145 -1.72 7.08 -14.30
N VAL A 146 -1.59 5.92 -13.66
CA VAL A 146 -2.03 4.68 -14.29
C VAL A 146 -3.48 4.45 -13.96
N LYS A 147 -4.31 4.46 -15.01
CA LYS A 147 -5.71 4.06 -14.91
C LYS A 147 -5.78 2.68 -14.28
N LYS A 148 -6.68 2.53 -13.32
CA LYS A 148 -6.68 1.41 -12.38
C LYS A 148 -7.26 0.13 -12.98
N SER A 149 -7.43 0.08 -14.30
CA SER A 149 -7.69 -1.15 -15.05
C SER A 149 -6.50 -2.09 -14.92
N TYR A 150 -6.77 -3.39 -14.73
CA TYR A 150 -5.70 -4.37 -14.59
C TYR A 150 -4.78 -4.43 -15.82
N HIS A 151 -5.32 -4.31 -17.03
CA HIS A 151 -4.51 -4.38 -18.24
C HIS A 151 -3.64 -3.12 -18.41
N GLU A 152 -4.24 -1.93 -18.32
CA GLU A 152 -3.52 -0.65 -18.36
C GLU A 152 -2.46 -0.57 -17.25
N TYR A 153 -2.76 -1.16 -16.09
CA TYR A 153 -1.81 -1.28 -14.99
C TYR A 153 -0.60 -2.12 -15.40
N LEU A 154 -0.81 -3.34 -15.91
CA LEU A 154 0.30 -4.18 -16.36
C LEU A 154 1.11 -3.54 -17.50
N ASP A 155 0.44 -2.90 -18.45
CA ASP A 155 1.08 -2.21 -19.58
C ASP A 155 1.98 -1.06 -19.10
N ALA A 156 1.57 -0.34 -18.06
CA ALA A 156 2.38 0.74 -17.50
C ALA A 156 3.66 0.26 -16.79
N TYR A 157 3.68 -1.00 -16.35
CA TYR A 157 4.85 -1.66 -15.78
C TYR A 157 5.63 -2.50 -16.79
N ALA A 158 5.29 -2.43 -18.09
CA ALA A 158 5.86 -3.26 -19.14
C ALA A 158 7.03 -2.57 -19.88
N PRO A 159 8.27 -2.78 -19.43
CA PRO A 159 9.41 -2.77 -20.34
C PRO A 159 9.92 -4.18 -20.65
N ALA A 160 9.35 -5.22 -20.04
CA ALA A 160 9.57 -6.60 -20.47
C ALA A 160 8.57 -6.94 -21.59
N THR A 161 9.07 -7.31 -22.77
CA THR A 161 8.24 -7.90 -23.82
C THR A 161 8.54 -9.40 -23.90
N PRO A 162 7.59 -10.28 -23.51
CA PRO A 162 6.34 -10.00 -22.80
C PRO A 162 6.54 -9.85 -21.27
N PRO A 163 5.64 -9.13 -20.56
CA PRO A 163 5.70 -9.05 -19.11
C PRO A 163 5.42 -10.41 -18.47
N ASP A 164 6.10 -10.71 -17.37
CA ASP A 164 5.82 -11.92 -16.60
C ASP A 164 4.36 -11.92 -16.14
N GLN A 165 3.71 -13.07 -16.27
CA GLN A 165 2.34 -13.22 -15.77
C GLN A 165 2.33 -13.04 -14.24
N PRO A 166 1.47 -12.16 -13.69
CA PRO A 166 1.36 -12.00 -12.25
C PRO A 166 0.96 -13.29 -11.56
N GLN A 167 1.61 -13.60 -10.45
CA GLN A 167 1.22 -14.71 -9.61
C GLN A 167 0.11 -14.27 -8.66
N LEU A 168 -1.11 -14.74 -8.92
CA LEU A 168 -2.28 -14.48 -8.08
C LEU A 168 -2.29 -15.44 -6.89
N MET A 169 -2.57 -14.91 -5.70
CA MET A 169 -2.62 -15.65 -4.45
C MET A 169 -3.85 -15.25 -3.64
N THR A 170 -4.42 -16.19 -2.91
CA THR A 170 -5.35 -15.86 -1.82
C THR A 170 -4.61 -15.17 -0.68
N PHE A 171 -5.32 -14.43 0.18
CA PHE A 171 -4.70 -13.82 1.36
C PHE A 171 -3.97 -14.82 2.26
N GLY A 172 -4.54 -16.01 2.47
CA GLY A 172 -3.91 -17.08 3.24
C GLY A 172 -2.66 -17.66 2.55
N GLY A 173 -2.71 -17.79 1.23
CA GLY A 173 -1.55 -18.19 0.41
C GLY A 173 -0.42 -17.16 0.51
N TYR A 174 -0.75 -15.87 0.40
CA TYR A 174 0.20 -14.78 0.55
C TYR A 174 0.77 -14.67 1.97
N ALA A 175 -0.05 -14.81 3.02
CA ALA A 175 0.42 -14.87 4.40
C ALA A 175 1.43 -16.01 4.62
N THR A 176 1.21 -17.15 3.97
CA THR A 176 2.13 -18.29 4.00
C THR A 176 3.39 -18.01 3.19
N PHE A 177 3.27 -17.37 2.03
CA PHE A 177 4.40 -16.92 1.21
C PHE A 177 5.32 -15.99 1.99
N LEU A 178 4.76 -14.95 2.62
CA LEU A 178 5.51 -14.06 3.51
C LEU A 178 6.20 -14.87 4.60
N ARG A 179 5.49 -15.73 5.33
CA ARG A 179 6.10 -16.56 6.38
C ARG A 179 7.28 -17.40 5.87
N ARG A 180 7.21 -17.96 4.65
CA ARG A 180 8.28 -18.79 4.07
C ARG A 180 9.47 -17.98 3.57
N GLY A 181 9.23 -16.81 2.98
CA GLY A 181 10.28 -15.92 2.47
C GLY A 181 11.13 -15.28 3.56
N LEU A 182 10.63 -15.27 4.80
CA LEU A 182 11.22 -14.53 5.93
C LEU A 182 12.18 -15.35 6.81
N GLY A 183 12.26 -16.68 6.66
CA GLY A 183 13.13 -17.54 7.48
C GLY A 183 12.82 -17.49 9.00
N ASP A 184 13.75 -18.01 9.83
CA ASP A 184 13.63 -18.06 11.30
C ASP A 184 14.12 -16.78 12.01
N ASP A 185 14.21 -15.65 11.30
CA ASP A 185 14.70 -14.40 11.88
C ASP A 185 13.65 -13.79 12.83
N LYS A 186 14.05 -13.66 14.11
CA LYS A 186 13.21 -13.09 15.19
C LYS A 186 12.71 -11.68 14.87
N SER A 187 13.48 -10.88 14.13
CA SER A 187 13.08 -9.52 13.75
C SER A 187 11.87 -9.51 12.80
N TRP A 188 11.84 -10.45 11.85
CA TRP A 188 10.76 -10.58 10.88
C TRP A 188 9.52 -11.26 11.44
N LEU A 189 9.66 -12.18 12.40
CA LEU A 189 8.51 -12.73 13.13
C LEU A 189 7.77 -11.65 13.92
N GLN A 190 8.50 -10.70 14.52
CA GLN A 190 7.91 -9.55 15.19
C GLN A 190 7.20 -8.62 14.19
N GLU A 191 7.80 -8.42 13.03
CA GLU A 191 7.22 -7.60 11.96
C GLU A 191 5.94 -8.24 11.39
N LEU A 192 5.92 -9.56 11.18
CA LEU A 192 4.72 -10.32 10.80
C LEU A 192 3.63 -10.26 11.88
N PHE A 193 4.01 -10.36 13.16
CA PHE A 193 3.07 -10.20 14.28
C PHE A 193 2.46 -8.79 14.29
N PHE A 194 3.28 -7.76 14.12
CA PHE A 194 2.83 -6.38 14.02
C PHE A 194 1.81 -6.20 12.89
N TYR A 195 2.06 -6.75 11.69
CA TYR A 195 1.10 -6.63 10.59
C TYR A 195 -0.22 -7.33 10.86
N LYS A 196 -0.18 -8.51 11.48
CA LYS A 196 -1.41 -9.24 11.84
C LYS A 196 -2.24 -8.44 12.84
N LEU A 197 -1.58 -7.88 13.86
CA LEU A 197 -2.25 -7.05 14.85
C LEU A 197 -2.82 -5.77 14.22
N LEU A 198 -2.06 -5.13 13.33
CA LEU A 198 -2.49 -3.94 12.61
C LEU A 198 -3.70 -4.23 11.71
N ALA A 199 -3.62 -5.26 10.85
CA ALA A 199 -4.71 -5.67 9.97
C ALA A 199 -5.99 -6.02 10.76
N ALA A 200 -5.87 -6.67 11.92
CA ALA A 200 -7.00 -6.98 12.78
C ALA A 200 -7.65 -5.71 13.37
N ASN A 201 -6.85 -4.78 13.90
CA ASN A 201 -7.38 -3.54 14.46
C ASN A 201 -7.98 -2.63 13.39
N VAL A 202 -7.34 -2.53 12.23
CA VAL A 202 -7.87 -1.84 11.04
C VAL A 202 -9.24 -2.43 10.65
N THR A 203 -9.38 -3.76 10.65
CA THR A 203 -10.67 -4.42 10.39
C THR A 203 -11.74 -4.05 11.43
N ILE A 204 -11.38 -4.03 12.71
CA ILE A 204 -12.30 -3.64 13.79
C ILE A 204 -12.76 -2.18 13.63
N THR A 205 -11.84 -1.29 13.28
CA THR A 205 -12.11 0.12 13.06
C THR A 205 -13.04 0.35 11.89
N TYR A 206 -12.79 -0.33 10.76
CA TYR A 206 -13.71 -0.32 9.64
C TYR A 206 -15.11 -0.79 10.06
N ASN A 207 -15.23 -1.90 10.80
CA ASN A 207 -16.55 -2.42 11.21
C ASN A 207 -17.33 -1.45 12.09
N LYS A 208 -16.65 -0.61 12.87
CA LYS A 208 -17.29 0.44 13.68
C LYS A 208 -17.81 1.56 12.78
N TRP A 209 -16.94 2.08 11.92
CA TRP A 209 -17.30 3.09 10.93
C TRP A 209 -18.46 2.63 10.04
N GLU A 210 -18.42 1.40 9.53
CA GLU A 210 -19.46 0.83 8.68
C GLU A 210 -20.83 0.89 9.35
N ARG A 211 -20.94 0.55 10.64
CA ARG A 211 -22.23 0.62 11.36
C ARG A 211 -22.79 2.04 11.48
N GLU A 212 -21.91 3.03 11.50
CA GLU A 212 -22.29 4.44 11.64
C GLU A 212 -22.76 5.03 10.29
N TYR A 213 -22.07 4.71 9.20
CA TYR A 213 -22.25 5.40 7.91
C TYR A 213 -22.95 4.56 6.82
N ILE A 214 -23.05 3.24 6.99
CA ILE A 214 -23.65 2.35 5.99
C ILE A 214 -25.02 1.88 6.50
N GLN A 215 -26.08 2.48 5.97
CA GLN A 215 -27.48 2.21 6.34
C GLN A 215 -28.38 2.27 5.10
N GLY A 216 -29.58 1.68 5.19
CA GLY A 216 -30.64 1.88 4.19
C GLY A 216 -30.33 1.37 2.77
N GLY A 217 -29.43 0.39 2.63
CA GLY A 217 -29.06 -0.19 1.33
C GLY A 217 -27.97 0.55 0.57
N ILE A 218 -27.36 1.59 1.17
CA ILE A 218 -26.16 2.24 0.64
C ILE A 218 -24.97 1.29 0.81
N SER A 219 -24.09 1.18 -0.20
CA SER A 219 -22.87 0.37 -0.09
C SER A 219 -21.67 1.17 0.41
N ALA A 220 -20.63 0.50 0.91
CA ALA A 220 -19.36 1.16 1.25
C ALA A 220 -18.70 1.82 0.03
N VAL A 221 -18.84 1.22 -1.15
CA VAL A 221 -18.34 1.77 -2.41
C VAL A 221 -19.04 3.10 -2.72
N ASP A 222 -20.33 3.23 -2.45
CA ASP A 222 -21.06 4.48 -2.66
C ASP A 222 -20.66 5.56 -1.66
N VAL A 223 -20.44 5.20 -0.39
CA VAL A 223 -19.98 6.17 0.62
C VAL A 223 -18.56 6.66 0.29
N LEU A 224 -17.62 5.73 0.04
CA LEU A 224 -16.22 6.05 -0.18
C LEU A 224 -15.94 6.57 -1.60
N GLY A 225 -16.75 6.18 -2.59
CA GLY A 225 -16.67 6.65 -3.98
C GLY A 225 -17.49 7.92 -4.24
N GLY A 226 -18.65 8.08 -3.60
CA GLY A 226 -19.66 9.10 -3.91
C GLY A 226 -19.51 10.45 -3.21
N GLY A 227 -18.28 10.81 -2.79
CA GLY A 227 -17.99 12.16 -2.27
C GLY A 227 -18.45 12.46 -0.83
N GLN A 228 -18.74 11.44 -0.01
CA GLN A 228 -19.11 11.62 1.41
C GLN A 228 -17.88 12.00 2.27
N VAL A 229 -17.47 13.27 2.20
CA VAL A 229 -16.20 13.77 2.78
C VAL A 229 -16.08 13.46 4.28
N GLU A 230 -17.11 13.76 5.07
CA GLU A 230 -17.09 13.54 6.52
C GLU A 230 -16.86 12.06 6.88
N ALA A 231 -17.53 11.13 6.20
CA ALA A 231 -17.34 9.71 6.43
C ALA A 231 -15.92 9.25 6.07
N LYS A 232 -15.34 9.78 4.98
CA LYS A 232 -13.96 9.47 4.56
C LYS A 232 -12.94 10.00 5.56
N GLU A 233 -13.11 11.25 6.00
CA GLU A 233 -12.23 11.87 7.00
C GLU A 233 -12.31 11.15 8.35
N GLY A 234 -13.52 10.78 8.78
CA GLY A 234 -13.74 10.01 10.01
C GLY A 234 -13.02 8.66 9.99
N LEU A 235 -13.15 7.90 8.90
CA LEU A 235 -12.44 6.63 8.74
C LEU A 235 -10.93 6.81 8.72
N SER A 236 -10.44 7.78 7.95
CA SER A 236 -9.02 8.08 7.82
C SER A 236 -8.37 8.43 9.17
N LYS A 237 -9.01 9.32 9.92
CA LYS A 237 -8.58 9.70 11.28
C LYS A 237 -8.55 8.49 12.22
N ALA A 238 -9.60 7.67 12.21
CA ALA A 238 -9.66 6.49 13.07
C ALA A 238 -8.57 5.46 12.74
N MET A 239 -8.24 5.27 11.46
CA MET A 239 -7.16 4.36 11.04
C MET A 239 -5.78 4.86 11.47
N LYS A 240 -5.56 6.18 11.44
CA LYS A 240 -4.31 6.79 11.94
C LYS A 240 -4.12 6.55 13.43
N GLU A 241 -5.17 6.78 14.24
CA GLU A 241 -5.13 6.53 15.69
C GLU A 241 -4.85 5.05 16.01
N VAL A 242 -5.47 4.14 15.26
CA VAL A 242 -5.24 2.70 15.41
C VAL A 242 -3.79 2.32 15.14
N THR A 243 -3.23 2.87 14.06
CA THR A 243 -1.85 2.53 13.67
C THR A 243 -0.85 3.01 14.72
N LEU A 244 -1.06 4.22 15.26
CA LEU A 244 -0.24 4.75 16.36
C LEU A 244 -0.30 3.83 17.59
N ARG A 245 -1.49 3.44 18.04
CA ARG A 245 -1.65 2.56 19.22
C ARG A 245 -0.99 1.20 19.03
N VAL A 246 -1.16 0.58 17.86
CA VAL A 246 -0.54 -0.73 17.57
C VAL A 246 0.99 -0.61 17.56
N ARG A 247 1.52 0.52 17.07
CA ARG A 247 2.96 0.80 17.10
C ARG A 247 3.48 0.93 18.52
N GLU A 248 2.83 1.72 19.36
CA GLU A 248 3.16 1.89 20.79
C GLU A 248 3.16 0.55 21.52
N MET A 249 2.16 -0.32 21.28
CA MET A 249 2.09 -1.65 21.87
C MET A 249 3.29 -2.53 21.48
N VAL A 250 3.71 -2.50 20.21
CA VAL A 250 4.85 -3.29 19.75
C VAL A 250 6.17 -2.74 20.28
N ASP A 251 6.35 -1.42 20.32
CA ASP A 251 7.55 -0.80 20.87
C ASP A 251 7.67 -1.06 22.39
N ALA A 252 6.56 -1.01 23.14
CA ALA A 252 6.52 -1.39 24.55
C ALA A 252 6.88 -2.87 24.76
N GLY A 253 6.33 -3.77 23.93
CA GLY A 253 6.68 -5.19 23.96
C GLY A 253 8.17 -5.44 23.72
N LYS A 254 8.77 -4.74 22.74
CA LYS A 254 10.22 -4.83 22.46
C LYS A 254 11.08 -4.37 23.64
N ALA A 255 10.71 -3.26 24.28
CA ALA A 255 11.42 -2.75 25.44
C ALA A 255 11.40 -3.78 26.60
N SER A 256 10.26 -4.44 26.83
CA SER A 256 10.14 -5.46 27.89
C SER A 256 10.94 -6.74 27.65
N MET A 257 11.31 -7.06 26.40
CA MET A 257 12.14 -8.23 26.05
C MET A 257 13.64 -7.94 26.08
N SER A 258 14.03 -6.68 26.27
CA SER A 258 15.43 -6.23 26.26
C SER A 258 15.99 -6.00 27.68
N ASN A 259 15.17 -6.21 28.70
CA ASN A 259 15.52 -6.21 30.13
C ASN A 259 15.49 -7.64 30.68
#